data_AF-A0A3B9W8C3-F1
#
_entry.id   AF-A0A3B9W8C3-F1
#
_cell.length_a   1.000
_cell.length_b   1.000
_cell.length_c   1.000
_cell.angle_alpha   90.00
_cell.angle_beta   90.00
_cell.angle_gamma   90.00
#
_symmetry.space_group_name_H-M   'P 1'
#
loop_
_entity.id
_entity.type
_entity.pdbx_description
1 polymer ?
#
loop_
_entity_poly.entity_id
_entity_poly.type
_entity_poly.pdbx_seq_one_letter_code
_entity_poly.pdbx_strand_id
1 'polypeptide(L)'
;MPSFSAEQLAQHVNGTIVGHCHETITSVAALGSANSGQISYMVSRAHLKTLTSTHASLVMISKEFASDCPVPALVVEHPEMAFAEIARLFARPATQIPSGVSEQALVASSATIDPTARIGARCVIGEDVVIGANTVIMPGVVIGDRCQIG
;
A
#
# COMPACT_ATOMS: atom_id res chain seq x y z
N MET A 1 4.94 -13.93 3.92
CA MET A 1 4.43 -12.53 3.95
C MET A 1 5.46 -11.71 4.70
N PRO A 2 5.73 -10.45 4.31
CA PRO A 2 6.73 -9.63 4.98
C PRO A 2 6.32 -9.42 6.45
N SER A 3 7.31 -9.39 7.33
CA SER A 3 7.12 -9.23 8.77
C SER A 3 8.26 -8.39 9.35
N PHE A 4 7.95 -7.46 10.24
CA PHE A 4 8.92 -6.48 10.75
C PHE A 4 8.81 -6.35 12.27
N SER A 5 9.94 -6.05 12.92
CA SER A 5 9.93 -5.59 14.32
C SER A 5 9.52 -4.12 14.42
N ALA A 6 9.13 -3.68 15.61
CA ALA A 6 8.81 -2.27 15.87
C ALA A 6 10.02 -1.36 15.58
N GLU A 7 11.23 -1.81 15.90
CA GLU A 7 12.47 -1.07 15.67
C GLU A 7 12.78 -0.91 14.18
N GLN A 8 12.53 -1.94 13.36
CA GLN A 8 12.71 -1.85 11.92
C GLN A 8 11.75 -0.83 11.30
N LEU A 9 10.49 -0.85 11.74
CA LEU A 9 9.50 0.13 11.33
C LEU A 9 9.87 1.54 11.79
N ALA A 10 10.32 1.70 13.03
CA ALA A 10 10.78 2.98 13.57
C ALA A 10 11.95 3.56 12.78
N GLN A 11 12.94 2.73 12.44
CA GLN A 11 14.07 3.14 11.61
C GLN A 11 13.62 3.55 10.20
N HIS A 12 12.63 2.86 9.63
CA HIS A 12 12.13 3.16 8.29
C HIS A 12 11.49 4.55 8.19
N VAL A 13 10.71 4.95 9.20
CA VAL A 13 9.98 6.23 9.21
C VAL A 13 10.62 7.29 10.10
N ASN A 14 11.86 7.07 10.55
CA ASN A 14 12.58 7.94 11.48
C ASN A 14 11.77 8.29 12.76
N GLY A 15 11.08 7.28 13.31
CA GLY A 15 10.25 7.39 14.50
C GLY A 15 10.91 6.85 15.77
N THR A 16 10.25 7.07 16.91
CA THR A 16 10.70 6.60 18.23
C THR A 16 9.66 5.67 18.84
N ILE A 17 10.10 4.52 19.36
CA ILE A 17 9.22 3.59 20.07
C ILE A 17 9.05 4.03 21.53
N VAL A 18 7.80 4.05 21.99
CA VAL A 18 7.41 4.24 23.39
C VAL A 18 6.70 2.98 23.88
N GLY A 19 7.16 2.43 24.99
CA GLY A 19 6.72 1.12 25.49
C GLY A 19 7.53 -0.05 24.93
N HIS A 20 7.10 -1.28 25.20
CA HIS A 20 7.79 -2.50 24.78
C HIS A 20 6.92 -3.30 23.80
N CYS A 21 7.37 -3.42 22.55
CA CYS A 21 6.72 -4.23 21.54
C CYS A 21 7.55 -5.49 21.27
N HIS A 22 7.11 -6.63 21.79
CA HIS A 22 7.75 -7.93 21.54
C HIS A 22 7.15 -8.68 20.35
N GLU A 23 6.00 -8.25 19.88
CA GLU A 23 5.30 -8.90 18.77
C GLU A 23 5.90 -8.50 17.42
N THR A 24 5.85 -9.43 16.47
CA THR A 24 6.20 -9.14 15.08
C THR A 24 5.00 -8.54 14.37
N ILE A 25 5.22 -7.45 13.64
CA ILE A 25 4.18 -6.80 12.85
C ILE A 25 4.14 -7.43 11.45
N THR A 26 2.96 -7.88 11.05
CA THR A 26 2.74 -8.67 9.83
C THR A 26 1.77 -8.02 8.84
N SER A 27 1.02 -7.01 9.28
CA SER A 27 0.08 -6.26 8.42
C SER A 27 -0.30 -4.92 9.03
N VAL A 28 -1.00 -4.10 8.23
CA VAL A 28 -1.61 -2.84 8.66
C VAL A 28 -3.13 -3.01 8.82
N ALA A 29 -3.75 -2.28 9.74
CA ALA A 29 -5.20 -2.28 9.94
C ALA A 29 -5.73 -0.93 10.45
N ALA A 30 -7.02 -0.67 10.25
CA ALA A 30 -7.68 0.50 10.82
C ALA A 30 -7.77 0.41 12.35
N LEU A 31 -7.69 1.54 13.05
CA LEU A 31 -7.53 1.58 14.51
C LEU A 31 -8.63 0.83 15.26
N GLY A 32 -9.89 0.95 14.80
CA GLY A 32 -11.03 0.30 15.44
C GLY A 32 -11.17 -1.21 15.18
N SER A 33 -10.37 -1.78 14.27
CA SER A 33 -10.45 -3.20 13.89
C SER A 33 -9.10 -3.89 13.87
N ALA A 34 -8.05 -3.22 14.35
CA ALA A 34 -6.70 -3.76 14.38
C ALA A 34 -6.55 -4.77 15.53
N ASN A 35 -5.84 -5.86 15.26
CA ASN A 35 -5.59 -6.97 16.17
C ASN A 35 -4.08 -7.18 16.39
N SER A 36 -3.74 -8.19 17.20
CA SER A 36 -2.37 -8.62 17.42
C SER A 36 -1.66 -8.94 16.09
N GLY A 37 -0.38 -8.60 16.01
CA GLY A 37 0.45 -8.63 14.81
C GLY A 37 0.18 -7.50 13.81
N GLN A 38 -0.68 -6.52 14.12
CA GLN A 38 -1.02 -5.42 13.21
C GLN A 38 -0.58 -4.06 13.76
N ILE A 39 -0.12 -3.20 12.85
CA ILE A 39 0.11 -1.78 13.13
C ILE A 39 -1.08 -0.94 12.66
N SER A 40 -1.46 0.04 13.46
CA SER A 40 -2.44 1.06 13.08
C SER A 40 -1.86 2.47 13.27
N TYR A 41 -2.66 3.50 12.99
CA TYR A 41 -2.29 4.88 13.24
C TYR A 41 -3.45 5.70 13.78
N MET A 42 -3.14 6.82 14.42
CA MET A 42 -4.09 7.84 14.83
C MET A 42 -3.53 9.24 14.57
N VAL A 43 -4.33 10.10 13.95
CA VAL A 43 -3.97 11.50 13.63
C VAL A 43 -4.84 12.55 14.30
N SER A 44 -6.03 12.19 14.79
CA SER A 44 -6.96 13.17 15.34
C SER A 44 -7.46 12.78 16.72
N ARG A 45 -7.62 13.80 17.57
CA ARG A 45 -8.14 13.67 18.93
C ARG A 45 -9.54 13.04 18.99
N ALA A 46 -10.31 13.13 17.90
CA ALA A 46 -11.62 12.52 17.78
C ALA A 46 -11.59 10.98 17.95
N HIS A 47 -10.45 10.35 17.67
CA HIS A 47 -10.26 8.90 17.76
C HIS A 47 -9.67 8.41 19.08
N LEU A 48 -9.49 9.28 20.09
CA LEU A 48 -8.96 8.87 21.41
C LEU A 48 -9.75 7.73 22.06
N LYS A 49 -11.09 7.75 21.95
CA LYS A 49 -11.92 6.64 22.46
C LYS A 49 -11.61 5.32 21.76
N THR A 50 -11.40 5.36 20.45
CA THR A 50 -11.02 4.18 19.65
C THR A 50 -9.59 3.72 19.98
N LEU A 51 -8.67 4.66 20.24
CA LEU A 51 -7.31 4.35 20.69
C LEU A 51 -7.32 3.56 22.00
N THR A 52 -8.13 3.97 22.97
CA THR A 52 -8.19 3.28 24.27
C THR A 52 -8.73 1.85 24.20
N SER A 53 -9.46 1.50 23.13
CA SER A 53 -10.03 0.16 22.92
C SER A 53 -9.34 -0.63 21.81
N THR A 54 -8.20 -0.18 21.30
CA THR A 54 -7.49 -0.87 20.21
C THR A 54 -6.89 -2.19 20.66
N HIS A 55 -6.83 -3.17 19.74
CA HIS A 55 -6.09 -4.42 19.92
C HIS A 55 -4.86 -4.51 19.00
N ALA A 56 -4.44 -3.39 18.41
CA ALA A 56 -3.19 -3.31 17.64
C ALA A 56 -1.97 -3.57 18.54
N SER A 57 -0.96 -4.26 18.01
CA SER A 57 0.32 -4.46 18.73
C SER A 57 1.18 -3.20 18.76
N LEU A 58 0.99 -2.31 17.79
CA LEU A 58 1.72 -1.06 17.65
C LEU A 58 0.79 0.00 17.05
N VAL A 59 0.79 1.21 17.62
CA VAL A 59 0.03 2.33 17.05
C VAL A 59 0.98 3.49 16.74
N MET A 60 0.93 3.96 15.49
CA MET A 60 1.66 5.12 15.03
C MET A 60 0.90 6.41 15.34
N ILE A 61 1.54 7.34 16.05
CA ILE A 61 0.88 8.54 16.57
C ILE A 61 1.84 9.74 16.64
N SER A 62 1.28 10.95 16.74
CA SER A 62 2.05 12.15 17.07
C SER A 62 2.40 12.16 18.57
N LYS A 63 3.47 12.88 18.93
CA LYS A 63 3.99 12.96 20.30
C LYS A 63 2.95 13.39 21.34
N GLU A 64 2.00 14.24 20.93
CA GLU A 64 0.93 14.75 21.80
C GLU A 64 -0.03 13.66 22.31
N PHE A 65 -0.18 12.53 21.60
CA PHE A 65 -1.07 11.44 21.98
C PHE A 65 -0.33 10.25 22.60
N ALA A 66 1.00 10.31 22.71
CA ALA A 66 1.82 9.20 23.18
C ALA A 66 1.45 8.72 24.58
N SER A 67 1.07 9.64 25.47
CA SER A 67 0.67 9.33 26.83
C SER A 67 -0.73 8.70 26.95
N ASP A 68 -1.59 8.86 25.93
CA ASP A 68 -2.95 8.30 25.90
C ASP A 68 -3.00 6.91 25.26
N CYS A 69 -1.88 6.43 24.70
CA CYS A 69 -1.81 5.16 23.98
C CYS A 69 -1.67 3.98 24.96
N PRO A 70 -2.63 3.03 25.02
CA PRO A 70 -2.60 1.92 25.97
C PRO A 70 -1.66 0.77 25.54
N VAL A 71 -1.18 0.81 24.30
CA VAL A 71 -0.30 -0.18 23.67
C VAL A 71 1.01 0.50 23.25
N PRO A 72 2.06 -0.26 22.86
CA PRO A 72 3.28 0.35 22.34
C PRO A 72 2.99 1.33 21.20
N ALA A 73 3.70 2.46 21.23
CA ALA A 73 3.51 3.53 20.28
C ALA A 73 4.75 3.75 19.41
N LEU A 74 4.54 3.97 18.12
CA LEU A 74 5.55 4.49 17.20
C LEU A 74 5.29 5.99 17.02
N VAL A 75 6.06 6.80 17.74
CA VAL A 75 5.93 8.25 17.71
C VAL A 75 6.65 8.82 16.50
N VAL A 76 5.93 9.55 15.67
CA VAL A 76 6.43 10.19 14.44
C VAL A 76 5.89 11.61 14.32
N GLU A 77 6.57 12.45 13.54
CA GLU A 77 6.13 13.83 13.30
C GLU A 77 4.87 13.90 12.42
N HIS A 78 4.80 13.03 11.40
CA HIS A 78 3.71 13.01 10.42
C HIS A 78 3.12 11.58 10.26
N PRO A 79 2.19 11.16 11.14
CA PRO A 79 1.67 9.79 11.16
C PRO A 79 0.99 9.33 9.87
N GLU A 80 0.32 10.24 9.15
CA GLU A 80 -0.29 9.93 7.85
C GLU A 80 0.75 9.52 6.79
N MET A 81 1.83 10.28 6.65
CA MET A 81 2.89 10.00 5.68
C MET A 81 3.63 8.71 6.04
N ALA A 82 4.02 8.59 7.31
CA ALA A 82 4.68 7.39 7.82
C ALA A 82 3.79 6.14 7.68
N PHE A 83 2.47 6.25 7.86
CA PHE A 83 1.57 5.12 7.64
C PHE A 83 1.51 4.72 6.17
N ALA A 84 1.48 5.67 5.23
CA ALA A 84 1.52 5.36 3.80
C ALA A 84 2.82 4.63 3.39
N GLU A 85 3.96 5.02 3.97
CA GLU A 85 5.25 4.34 3.77
C GLU A 85 5.23 2.92 4.33
N ILE A 86 4.80 2.74 5.58
CA ILE A 86 4.70 1.41 6.19
C ILE A 86 3.71 0.51 5.45
N ALA A 87 2.55 1.03 5.04
CA ALA A 87 1.55 0.27 4.29
C ALA A 87 2.13 -0.30 2.98
N ARG A 88 3.08 0.40 2.34
CA ARG A 88 3.78 -0.10 1.15
C ARG A 88 4.69 -1.29 1.44
N LEU A 89 5.30 -1.37 2.64
CA LEU A 89 6.11 -2.53 3.04
C LEU A 89 5.28 -3.81 3.14
N PHE A 90 3.99 -3.68 3.51
CA PHE A 90 3.05 -4.79 3.64
C PHE A 90 2.21 -5.03 2.38
N ALA A 91 2.27 -4.12 1.41
CA ALA A 91 1.57 -4.30 0.14
C ALA A 91 2.08 -5.56 -0.55
N ARG A 92 1.16 -6.43 -0.97
CA ARG A 92 1.54 -7.53 -1.86
C ARG A 92 2.16 -6.91 -3.11
N PRO A 93 3.26 -7.47 -3.65
CA PRO A 93 3.68 -7.12 -4.99
C PRO A 93 2.45 -7.28 -5.88
N ALA A 94 2.02 -6.21 -6.54
CA ALA A 94 1.01 -6.32 -7.59
C ALA A 94 1.48 -7.43 -8.52
N THR A 95 0.59 -8.34 -8.93
CA THR A 95 0.90 -9.38 -9.92
C THR A 95 1.70 -8.72 -11.03
N GLN A 96 3.00 -9.06 -11.11
CA GLN A 96 3.89 -8.34 -11.97
C GLN A 96 3.59 -8.79 -13.40
N ILE A 97 3.00 -7.88 -14.16
CA ILE A 97 2.99 -8.02 -15.61
C ILE A 97 4.42 -7.73 -16.06
N PRO A 98 5.07 -8.64 -16.80
CA PRO A 98 6.37 -8.36 -17.41
C PRO A 98 6.32 -7.04 -18.20
N SER A 99 7.47 -6.39 -18.34
CA SER A 99 7.59 -5.21 -19.19
C SER A 99 7.13 -5.51 -20.62
N GLY A 100 6.45 -4.55 -21.25
CA GLY A 100 5.99 -4.65 -22.63
C GLY A 100 4.69 -5.43 -22.79
N VAL A 101 4.46 -5.89 -24.01
CA VAL A 101 3.22 -6.57 -24.41
C VAL A 101 3.40 -8.08 -24.32
N SER A 102 2.52 -8.77 -23.59
CA SER A 102 2.52 -10.23 -23.56
C SER A 102 2.32 -10.82 -24.96
N GLU A 103 3.07 -11.87 -25.31
CA GLU A 103 2.89 -12.62 -26.57
C GLU A 103 1.48 -13.25 -26.70
N GLN A 104 0.74 -13.37 -25.59
CA GLN A 104 -0.63 -13.87 -25.56
C GLN A 104 -1.68 -12.76 -25.71
N ALA A 105 -1.28 -11.49 -25.85
CA ALA A 105 -2.19 -10.39 -26.12
C ALA A 105 -2.48 -10.26 -27.63
N LEU A 106 -3.73 -9.97 -27.97
CA LEU A 106 -4.12 -9.60 -29.32
C LEU A 106 -4.15 -8.07 -29.40
N VAL A 107 -3.30 -7.49 -30.24
CA VAL A 107 -3.16 -6.05 -30.39
C VAL A 107 -3.34 -5.68 -31.86
N ALA A 108 -4.28 -4.78 -32.13
CA ALA A 108 -4.44 -4.21 -33.47
C ALA A 108 -3.17 -3.48 -33.91
N SER A 109 -2.79 -3.60 -35.18
CA SER A 109 -1.57 -2.98 -35.71
C SER A 109 -1.58 -1.46 -35.71
N SER A 110 -2.77 -0.85 -35.65
CA SER A 110 -3.00 0.58 -35.52
C SER A 110 -2.87 1.10 -34.09
N ALA A 111 -2.85 0.22 -33.08
CA ALA A 111 -2.72 0.62 -31.70
C ALA A 111 -1.35 1.24 -31.41
N THR A 112 -1.34 2.36 -30.68
CA THR A 112 -0.13 3.03 -30.23
C THR A 112 0.08 2.74 -28.76
N ILE A 113 1.16 2.03 -28.42
CA ILE A 113 1.47 1.62 -27.05
C ILE A 113 2.82 2.22 -26.66
N ASP A 114 2.83 2.98 -25.57
CA ASP A 114 4.07 3.50 -25.00
C ASP A 114 5.00 2.34 -24.56
N PRO A 115 6.32 2.41 -24.81
CA PRO A 115 7.25 1.34 -24.44
C PRO A 115 7.32 1.00 -22.94
N THR A 116 6.89 1.92 -22.08
CA THR A 116 6.83 1.72 -20.62
C THR A 116 5.52 1.08 -20.16
N ALA A 117 4.53 0.94 -21.05
CA ALA A 117 3.30 0.24 -20.75
C ALA A 117 3.53 -1.28 -20.62
N ARG A 118 2.67 -1.94 -19.84
CA ARG A 118 2.70 -3.38 -19.62
C ARG A 118 1.33 -3.98 -19.90
N ILE A 119 1.25 -4.93 -20.82
CA ILE A 119 -0.02 -5.54 -21.23
C ILE A 119 0.01 -7.03 -20.88
N GLY A 120 -0.94 -7.43 -20.03
CA GLY A 120 -1.09 -8.80 -19.55
C GLY A 120 -1.49 -9.79 -20.64
N ALA A 121 -1.31 -11.08 -20.35
CA ALA A 121 -1.73 -12.16 -21.24
C ALA A 121 -3.23 -12.09 -21.57
N ARG A 122 -3.60 -12.46 -22.80
CA ARG A 122 -4.99 -12.57 -23.26
C ARG A 122 -5.76 -11.23 -23.24
N CYS A 123 -5.06 -10.10 -23.24
CA CYS A 123 -5.71 -8.82 -23.50
C CYS A 123 -6.11 -8.73 -24.97
N VAL A 124 -7.16 -7.95 -25.25
CA VAL A 124 -7.56 -7.57 -26.61
C VAL A 124 -7.54 -6.05 -26.70
N ILE A 125 -6.71 -5.52 -27.59
CA ILE A 125 -6.54 -4.08 -27.83
C ILE A 125 -7.06 -3.78 -29.24
N GLY A 126 -8.15 -3.01 -29.31
CA GLY A 126 -8.82 -2.63 -30.55
C GLY A 126 -8.06 -1.64 -31.42
N GLU A 127 -8.65 -1.30 -32.57
CA GLU A 127 -8.05 -0.41 -33.57
C GLU A 127 -7.92 1.02 -33.04
N ASP A 128 -6.84 1.71 -33.40
CA ASP A 128 -6.55 3.12 -33.03
C ASP A 128 -6.56 3.39 -31.52
N VAL A 129 -6.33 2.37 -30.68
CA VAL A 129 -6.20 2.54 -29.23
C VAL A 129 -4.86 3.19 -28.89
N VAL A 130 -4.87 4.10 -27.92
CA VAL A 130 -3.64 4.72 -27.37
C VAL A 130 -3.47 4.30 -25.91
N ILE A 131 -2.33 3.66 -25.62
CA ILE A 131 -1.91 3.30 -24.26
C ILE A 131 -0.71 4.17 -23.88
N GLY A 132 -0.90 5.04 -22.89
CA GLY A 132 0.10 5.98 -22.40
C GLY A 132 1.14 5.36 -21.46
N ALA A 133 2.15 6.16 -21.13
CA ALA A 133 3.30 5.74 -20.33
C ALA A 133 2.92 5.17 -18.95
N ASN A 134 3.65 4.15 -18.50
CA ASN A 134 3.50 3.45 -17.23
C ASN A 134 2.12 2.80 -17.00
N THR A 135 1.28 2.70 -18.03
CA THR A 135 -0.02 2.03 -17.94
C THR A 135 0.16 0.52 -17.78
N VAL A 136 -0.60 -0.08 -16.85
CA VAL A 136 -0.62 -1.54 -16.65
C VAL A 136 -2.01 -2.07 -16.97
N ILE A 137 -2.11 -2.86 -18.03
CA ILE A 137 -3.34 -3.57 -18.40
C ILE A 137 -3.25 -5.01 -17.89
N MET A 138 -4.21 -5.40 -17.05
CA MET A 138 -4.23 -6.73 -16.43
C MET A 138 -4.70 -7.82 -17.40
N PRO A 139 -4.35 -9.10 -17.17
CA PRO A 139 -4.70 -10.18 -18.09
C PRO A 139 -6.20 -10.31 -18.34
N GLY A 140 -6.58 -10.57 -19.59
CA GLY A 140 -7.97 -10.76 -20.00
C GLY A 140 -8.79 -9.47 -20.18
N VAL A 141 -8.18 -8.28 -20.09
CA VAL A 141 -8.88 -7.01 -20.34
C VAL A 141 -9.12 -6.82 -21.85
N VAL A 142 -10.32 -6.32 -22.19
CA VAL A 142 -10.69 -5.92 -23.54
C VAL A 142 -10.81 -4.40 -23.59
N ILE A 143 -10.07 -3.77 -24.50
CA ILE A 143 -10.14 -2.34 -24.79
C ILE A 143 -10.65 -2.21 -26.23
N GLY A 144 -11.82 -1.60 -26.38
CA GLY A 144 -12.44 -1.38 -27.70
C GLY A 144 -11.72 -0.31 -28.52
N ASP A 145 -12.08 -0.23 -29.80
CA ASP A 145 -11.45 0.70 -30.75
C ASP A 145 -11.52 2.16 -30.28
N ARG A 146 -10.48 2.93 -30.63
CA ARG A 146 -10.36 4.38 -30.44
C ARG A 146 -10.43 4.82 -28.97
N CYS A 147 -10.16 3.92 -28.02
CA CYS A 147 -10.00 4.25 -26.62
C CYS A 147 -8.62 4.86 -26.34
N GLN A 148 -8.54 5.69 -25.30
CA GLN A 148 -7.28 6.23 -24.78
C GLN A 148 -7.20 5.96 -23.28
N ILE A 149 -6.07 5.40 -22.84
CA ILE A 149 -5.80 5.08 -21.43
C ILE A 149 -4.38 5.53 -21.10
N GLY A 150 -4.23 6.40 -20.11
CA GLY A 150 -2.93 6.93 -19.67
C GLY A 150 -2.99 8.39 -19.30
#